data_AF-A0A978TF47-F1
#
_entry.id   AF-A0A978TF47-F1
#
_cell.length_a   1.000
_cell.length_b   1.000
_cell.length_c   1.000
_cell.angle_alpha   90.00
_cell.angle_beta   90.00
_cell.angle_gamma   90.00
#
_symmetry.space_group_name_H-M   'P 1'
#
loop_
_entity.id
_entity.type
_entity.pdbx_description
1 polymer ?
#
loop_
_entity_poly.entity_id
_entity_poly.type
_entity_poly.pdbx_seq_one_letter_code
_entity_poly.pdbx_strand_id
1 'polypeptide(L)' 'MKNVKLSVFGYFLDGLTQYFVDPIARIFGPSDDNYPATGMQPFEGEPFAQSVEVIEGA' A
#
# COMPACT_ATOMS: atom_id res chain seq x y z
N MET A 1 3.56 0.73 -49.80
CA MET A 1 4.29 1.42 -48.72
C MET A 1 4.01 0.67 -47.41
N LYS A 2 4.91 -0.23 -46.97
CA LYS A 2 4.71 -1.11 -45.80
C LYS A 2 5.64 -0.72 -44.64
N ASN A 3 5.54 0.50 -44.13
CA ASN A 3 6.49 1.01 -43.12
C ASN A 3 5.79 1.68 -41.93
N VAL A 4 4.71 1.10 -41.41
CA VAL A 4 4.26 1.46 -40.05
C VAL A 4 5.22 0.76 -39.09
N LYS A 5 5.96 1.56 -38.32
CA LYS A 5 7.16 1.16 -37.59
C LYS A 5 6.86 0.11 -36.52
N LEU A 6 7.36 -1.11 -36.74
CA LEU A 6 7.44 -2.17 -35.72
C LEU A 6 8.04 -1.65 -34.39
N SER A 7 8.91 -0.64 -34.44
CA SER A 7 9.52 -0.04 -33.24
C SER A 7 8.57 0.84 -32.42
N VAL A 8 7.62 1.56 -33.03
CA VAL A 8 6.67 2.41 -32.28
C VAL A 8 5.71 1.55 -31.47
N PHE A 9 5.31 0.41 -32.03
CA PHE A 9 4.52 -0.60 -31.32
C PHE A 9 5.28 -1.21 -30.13
N GLY A 10 6.59 -1.43 -30.27
CA GLY A 10 7.45 -1.88 -29.16
C GLY A 10 7.46 -0.91 -27.99
N TYR A 11 7.70 0.39 -28.24
CA TYR A 11 7.67 1.42 -27.18
C TYR A 11 6.31 1.53 -26.47
N PHE A 12 5.21 1.29 -27.21
CA PHE A 12 3.88 1.26 -26.63
C PHE A 12 3.67 0.05 -25.71
N LEU A 13 4.14 -1.14 -26.09
CA LEU A 13 4.07 -2.34 -25.26
C LEU A 13 4.94 -2.24 -24.00
N ASP A 14 6.12 -1.62 -24.08
CA ASP A 14 6.97 -1.39 -22.91
C ASP A 14 6.27 -0.48 -21.87
N GLY A 15 5.64 0.59 -22.32
CA GLY A 15 4.88 1.50 -21.45
C GLY A 15 3.67 0.84 -20.78
N LEU A 16 2.94 0.00 -21.53
CA LEU A 16 1.85 -0.79 -20.95
C LEU A 16 2.38 -1.78 -19.91
N THR A 17 3.45 -2.50 -20.24
CA THR A 17 4.05 -3.48 -19.32
C THR A 17 4.47 -2.81 -18.01
N GLN A 18 5.15 -1.66 -18.08
CA GLN A 18 5.56 -0.94 -16.87
C GLN A 18 4.38 -0.47 -16.01
N TYR A 19 3.26 -0.05 -16.61
CA TYR A 19 2.08 0.42 -15.86
C TYR A 19 1.27 -0.73 -15.25
N PHE A 20 1.20 -1.88 -15.91
CA PHE A 20 0.36 -3.00 -15.49
C PHE A 20 1.10 -4.07 -14.67
N VAL A 21 2.42 -4.18 -14.78
CA VAL A 21 3.18 -5.22 -14.04
C VAL A 21 3.05 -5.06 -12.53
N ASP A 22 3.21 -3.86 -11.99
CA ASP A 22 3.18 -3.66 -10.52
C ASP A 22 1.78 -3.97 -9.92
N PRO A 23 0.66 -3.48 -10.50
CA PRO A 23 -0.68 -3.86 -10.02
C PRO A 23 -0.99 -5.35 -10.19
N ILE A 24 -0.60 -5.95 -11.32
CA ILE A 24 -0.83 -7.39 -11.56
C ILE A 24 -0.03 -8.22 -10.55
N ALA A 25 1.23 -7.88 -10.30
CA ALA A 25 2.07 -8.54 -9.32
C ALA A 25 1.52 -8.36 -7.89
N ARG A 26 0.87 -7.23 -7.58
CA ARG A 26 0.24 -7.01 -6.27
C ARG A 26 -1.06 -7.80 -6.09
N ILE A 27 -1.88 -7.96 -7.13
CA ILE A 27 -3.17 -8.65 -7.06
C ILE A 27 -3.01 -10.17 -7.15
N PHE A 28 -2.15 -10.64 -8.05
CA PHE A 28 -1.97 -12.05 -8.35
C PHE A 28 -0.67 -12.62 -7.82
N GLY A 29 0.17 -11.80 -7.18
CA GLY A 29 1.36 -12.27 -6.50
C GLY A 29 1.04 -13.11 -5.27
N PRO A 30 2.05 -13.79 -4.72
CA PRO A 30 1.91 -14.50 -3.45
C PRO A 30 1.35 -13.57 -2.38
N SER A 31 0.45 -14.09 -1.53
CA SER A 31 -0.12 -13.31 -0.42
C SER A 31 1.02 -12.86 0.50
N ASP A 32 1.23 -11.55 0.60
CA ASP A 32 2.06 -10.93 1.63
C ASP A 32 1.17 -10.64 2.83
N ASP A 33 0.75 -11.71 3.52
CA ASP A 33 0.01 -11.60 4.77
C ASP A 33 0.99 -11.53 5.94
N ASN A 34 1.72 -10.42 6.02
CA ASN A 34 2.60 -10.10 7.13
C ASN A 34 1.85 -9.47 8.32
N TYR A 35 0.52 -9.58 8.36
CA TYR A 35 -0.23 -9.17 9.54
C TYR A 35 0.04 -10.17 10.67
N PRO A 36 0.26 -9.69 11.91
CA PRO A 36 0.30 -10.57 13.06
C PRO A 36 -0.96 -11.43 13.10
N ALA A 37 -0.83 -12.68 13.53
CA ALA A 37 -1.98 -13.53 13.80
C ALA A 37 -2.99 -12.74 14.64
N THR A 38 -4.24 -12.66 14.15
CA THR A 38 -5.31 -11.87 14.77
C THR A 38 -5.38 -12.15 16.27
N GLY A 39 -5.35 -11.10 17.09
CA GLY A 39 -5.34 -11.21 18.55
C GLY A 39 -4.07 -10.70 19.23
N MET A 40 -3.05 -10.29 18.48
CA MET A 40 -1.87 -9.59 19.02
C MET A 40 -2.16 -8.09 19.17
N GLN A 41 -2.15 -7.59 20.40
CA GLN A 41 -2.23 -6.16 20.70
C GLN A 41 -0.97 -5.46 20.14
N PRO A 42 -1.08 -4.53 19.17
CA PRO A 42 0.10 -3.96 18.49
C PRO A 42 0.94 -3.00 19.35
N PHE A 43 0.36 -2.48 20.44
CA PHE A 43 1.01 -1.52 21.33
C PHE A 43 0.81 -1.95 22.78
N GLU A 44 1.87 -2.29 23.47
CA GLU A 44 1.91 -2.25 24.94
C GLU A 44 2.28 -0.81 25.33
N GLY A 45 1.29 -0.05 25.78
CA GLY A 45 1.50 1.33 26.20
C GLY A 45 0.52 1.69 27.29
N GLU A 46 1.02 2.39 28.31
CA GLU A 46 0.16 2.96 29.34
C GLU A 46 -0.82 3.94 28.68
N PRO A 47 -2.13 3.83 28.97
CA PRO A 47 -3.10 4.79 28.45
C PRO A 47 -2.69 6.19 28.89
N PHE A 48 -2.79 7.16 27.98
CA PHE A 48 -2.55 8.55 28.33
C PHE A 48 -3.60 9.01 29.36
N ALA A 49 -3.18 9.13 30.62
CA ALA A 49 -3.99 9.69 31.69
C ALA A 49 -3.81 11.21 31.71
N GLN A 50 -4.78 11.93 31.16
CA GLN A 50 -4.85 13.38 31.37
C GLN A 50 -5.41 13.62 32.77
N SER A 51 -4.59 14.19 33.67
CA SER A 51 -5.10 14.71 34.93
C SER A 51 -6.04 15.87 34.62
N VAL A 52 -7.35 15.65 34.76
CA VAL A 52 -8.34 16.72 34.74
C VAL A 52 -8.18 17.46 36.07
N GLU A 53 -7.52 18.61 36.04
CA GLU A 53 -7.54 19.53 37.18
C GLU A 53 -8.96 20.05 37.33
N VAL A 54 -9.71 19.46 38.27
CA VAL A 54 -11.00 20.00 38.70
C VAL A 54 -10.69 21.27 39.48
N ILE A 55 -10.92 22.43 38.86
CA ILE A 55 -10.90 23.71 39.56
C ILE A 55 -12.15 23.73 40.46
N GLU A 56 -12.01 23.26 41.70
CA GLU A 56 -13.03 23.50 42.73
C GLU A 56 -12.92 24.96 43.17
N GLY A 57 -13.86 25.79 42.68
CA GLY A 57 -13.92 27.19 43.03
C GLY A 57 -15.03 27.92 42.29
N ALA A 58 -16.28 27.64 42.65
CA ALA A 58 -17.42 28.55 42.46
C ALA A 58 -18.46 28.32 43.56
#